data_AF-A0A212FN67-F1
#
_entry.id   AF-A0A212FN67-F1
#
_cell.length_a   1.000
_cell.length_b   1.000
_cell.length_c   1.000
_cell.angle_alpha   90.00
_cell.angle_beta   90.00
_cell.angle_gamma   90.00
#
_symmetry.space_group_name_H-M   'P 1'
#
loop_
_entity.id
_entity.type
_entity.pdbx_description
1 polymer ?
#
loop_
_entity_poly.entity_id
_entity_poly.type
_entity_poly.pdbx_seq_one_letter_code
_entity_poly.pdbx_strand_id
1 'polypeptide(L)'
;MEQSTKTWKLRNEYVRGSFKEAPVVDKVIEKRLRWYSHVQRRPEDHMAKNALNLPTTERKRGRPPGSLLTTVQKDLNEKDLNKALATNRPL
;
A
#
# COMPACT_ATOMS: atom_id res chain seq x y z
N MET A 1 -17.50 28.68 31.31
CA MET A 1 -17.73 27.27 30.90
C MET A 1 -19.00 27.32 30.05
N GLU A 2 -19.02 27.05 28.75
CA GLU A 2 -18.61 25.83 28.06
C GLU A 2 -17.97 26.13 26.70
N GLN A 3 -16.73 25.67 26.56
CA GLN A 3 -15.98 25.62 25.31
C GLN A 3 -16.30 24.28 24.64
N SER A 4 -17.46 24.10 23.99
CA SER A 4 -17.70 22.85 23.25
C SER A 4 -18.83 23.01 22.25
N THR A 5 -18.53 23.40 20.99
CA THR A 5 -19.36 23.09 19.80
C THR A 5 -18.66 23.50 18.48
N LYS A 6 -17.32 23.49 18.39
CA LYS A 6 -16.60 23.90 17.15
C LYS A 6 -15.54 22.91 16.64
N THR A 7 -15.61 21.63 17.00
CA THR A 7 -14.60 20.62 16.64
C THR A 7 -14.96 19.74 15.45
N TRP A 8 -16.00 20.06 14.67
CA TRP A 8 -16.46 19.18 13.58
C TRP A 8 -15.78 19.40 12.21
N LYS A 9 -14.82 20.31 12.08
CA LYS A 9 -14.12 20.59 10.80
C LYS A 9 -12.62 20.76 10.98
N LEU A 10 -11.99 19.88 11.76
CA LEU A 10 -10.55 19.77 11.77
C LEU A 10 -10.08 19.20 10.42
N ARG A 11 -9.36 20.01 9.65
CA ARG A 11 -8.80 19.61 8.36
C ARG A 11 -7.76 18.51 8.60
N ASN A 12 -7.78 17.44 7.80
CA ASN A 12 -6.84 16.32 7.94
C ASN A 12 -5.37 16.76 7.92
N GLU A 13 -5.05 17.87 7.28
CA GLU A 13 -3.73 18.49 7.29
C GLU A 13 -3.26 18.87 8.70
N TYR A 14 -4.14 19.46 9.52
CA TYR A 14 -3.81 19.83 10.90
C TYR A 14 -3.53 18.59 11.75
N VAL A 15 -4.38 17.56 11.63
CA VAL A 15 -4.21 16.28 12.35
C VAL A 15 -2.87 15.62 11.98
N ARG A 16 -2.51 15.62 10.69
CA ARG A 16 -1.23 15.06 10.21
C ARG A 16 -0.02 15.86 10.72
N GLY A 17 -0.11 17.19 10.70
CA GLY A 17 0.94 18.08 11.21
C GLY A 17 1.18 17.90 12.71
N SER A 18 0.12 17.72 13.50
CA SER A 18 0.22 17.51 14.95
C SER A 18 0.81 16.15 15.31
N PHE A 19 0.47 15.09 14.57
CA PHE A 19 0.86 13.73 14.92
C PHE A 19 2.22 13.28 14.36
N LYS A 20 2.91 14.10 13.54
CA LYS A 20 4.10 13.69 12.77
C LYS A 20 3.91 12.34 12.06
N GLU A 21 2.66 11.99 11.78
CA GLU A 21 2.33 10.70 11.20
C GLU A 21 2.59 10.76 9.70
N ALA A 22 3.33 9.78 9.21
CA ALA A 22 3.48 9.59 7.77
C ALA A 22 2.08 9.56 7.11
N PRO A 23 1.92 10.19 5.94
CA PRO A 23 0.68 10.16 5.19
C PRO A 23 0.09 8.74 5.14
N VAL A 24 -1.24 8.63 5.32
CA VAL A 24 -1.94 7.32 5.35
C VAL A 24 -1.62 6.48 4.11
N VAL A 25 -1.43 7.13 2.97
CA VAL A 25 -1.04 6.49 1.71
C VAL A 25 0.28 5.74 1.85
N ASP A 26 1.28 6.34 2.49
CA ASP A 26 2.59 5.70 2.72
C ASP A 26 2.46 4.46 3.59
N LYS A 27 1.64 4.53 4.65
CA LYS A 27 1.38 3.38 5.55
C LYS A 27 0.70 2.24 4.78
N VAL A 28 -0.21 2.55 3.88
CA VAL A 28 -0.91 1.55 3.05
C VAL A 28 0.06 0.90 2.06
N ILE A 29 0.88 1.71 1.37
CA ILE A 29 1.93 1.24 0.45
C ILE A 29 2.88 0.30 1.20
N GLU A 30 3.37 0.71 2.37
CA GLU A 30 4.31 -0.09 3.16
C GLU A 30 3.72 -1.43 3.56
N LYS A 31 2.48 -1.46 4.10
CA LYS A 31 1.81 -2.71 4.47
C LYS A 31 1.62 -3.64 3.27
N ARG A 32 1.29 -3.09 2.10
CA ARG A 32 1.11 -3.85 0.87
C ARG A 32 2.43 -4.47 0.38
N LEU A 33 3.52 -3.71 0.42
CA LEU A 33 4.85 -4.19 0.06
C LEU A 33 5.38 -5.24 1.06
N ARG A 34 5.11 -5.08 2.35
CA ARG A 34 5.42 -6.09 3.38
C ARG A 34 4.69 -7.40 3.11
N TRP A 35 3.39 -7.33 2.82
CA TRP A 35 2.61 -8.51 2.42
C TRP A 35 3.14 -9.16 1.14
N TYR A 36 3.45 -8.37 0.11
CA TYR A 36 4.01 -8.89 -1.15
C TYR A 36 5.33 -9.62 -0.91
N SER A 37 6.22 -9.04 -0.12
CA SER A 37 7.50 -9.66 0.25
C SER A 37 7.29 -10.97 1.01
N HIS A 38 6.28 -11.01 1.89
CA HIS A 38 5.89 -12.24 2.58
C HIS A 38 5.41 -13.32 1.61
N VAL A 39 4.58 -12.96 0.64
CA VAL A 39 4.10 -13.90 -0.40
C VAL A 39 5.23 -14.40 -1.28
N GLN A 40 6.19 -13.54 -1.66
CA GLN A 40 7.34 -13.93 -2.49
C GLN A 40 8.26 -14.96 -1.82
N ARG A 41 8.36 -14.95 -0.48
CA ARG A 41 9.15 -15.94 0.28
C ARG A 41 8.46 -17.30 0.44
N ARG A 42 7.20 -17.43 0.03
CA ARG A 42 6.48 -18.72 0.06
C ARG A 42 6.91 -19.60 -1.13
N PRO A 43 6.80 -20.93 -0.98
CA PRO A 43 7.07 -21.85 -2.08
C PRO A 43 6.12 -21.62 -3.25
N GLU A 44 6.50 -22.07 -4.45
CA GLU A 44 5.78 -21.74 -5.69
C GLU A 44 4.36 -22.34 -5.73
N ASP A 45 4.17 -23.49 -5.10
CA ASP A 45 2.89 -24.18 -4.97
C ASP A 45 1.93 -23.52 -3.96
N HIS A 46 2.40 -22.53 -3.20
CA HIS A 46 1.59 -21.87 -2.18
C HIS A 46 0.43 -21.09 -2.83
N MET A 47 -0.79 -21.34 -2.32
CA MET A 47 -2.03 -20.77 -2.86
C MET A 47 -1.98 -19.25 -3.06
N ALA A 48 -1.38 -18.49 -2.13
CA ALA A 48 -1.30 -17.03 -2.26
C ALA A 48 -0.40 -16.58 -3.42
N LYS A 49 0.64 -17.34 -3.76
CA LYS A 49 1.54 -17.04 -4.87
C LYS A 49 0.89 -17.40 -6.20
N ASN A 50 0.20 -18.55 -6.25
CA ASN A 50 -0.65 -18.94 -7.38
C ASN A 50 -1.75 -17.90 -7.65
N ALA A 51 -2.49 -17.48 -6.61
CA ALA A 51 -3.55 -16.48 -6.73
C ALA A 51 -3.02 -15.11 -7.23
N LEU A 52 -1.81 -14.74 -6.83
CA LEU A 52 -1.17 -13.49 -7.27
C LEU A 52 -0.81 -13.51 -8.76
N ASN A 53 -0.51 -14.69 -9.30
CA ASN A 53 -0.10 -14.89 -10.69
C ASN A 53 -1.29 -15.16 -11.64
N LEU A 54 -2.53 -15.14 -11.15
CA LEU A 54 -3.70 -15.36 -11.98
C LEU A 54 -3.84 -14.25 -13.05
N PRO A 55 -4.21 -14.63 -14.29
CA PRO A 55 -4.44 -13.65 -15.34
C PRO A 55 -5.56 -12.70 -14.93
N THR A 56 -5.35 -11.43 -15.22
CA THR A 56 -6.30 -10.35 -14.92
C THR A 56 -6.70 -9.67 -16.21
N THR A 57 -7.99 -9.38 -16.35
CA THR A 57 -8.50 -8.57 -17.45
C THR A 57 -8.01 -7.13 -17.36
N GLU A 58 -7.59 -6.58 -18.49
CA GLU A 58 -7.22 -5.17 -18.59
C GLU A 58 -8.39 -4.26 -18.24
N ARG A 59 -8.12 -3.21 -17.46
CA ARG A 59 -9.14 -2.23 -17.05
C ARG A 59 -8.93 -0.92 -17.78
N LYS A 60 -10.05 -0.27 -18.14
CA LYS A 60 -10.05 1.05 -18.77
C LYS A 60 -9.26 2.07 -17.93
N ARG A 61 -8.61 3.01 -18.61
CA ARG A 61 -7.86 4.12 -18.00
C ARG A 61 -8.74 4.87 -16.99
N GLY A 62 -8.18 5.19 -15.82
CA GLY A 62 -8.88 5.85 -14.72
C GLY A 62 -9.54 4.91 -13.71
N ARG A 63 -9.70 3.62 -14.03
CA ARG A 63 -10.18 2.62 -13.05
C ARG A 63 -9.01 2.11 -12.19
N PRO A 64 -9.24 1.77 -10.90
CA PRO A 64 -8.24 1.11 -10.09
C PRO A 64 -7.68 -0.15 -10.77
N PRO A 65 -6.43 -0.53 -10.47
CA PRO A 65 -5.75 -1.62 -11.17
C PRO A 65 -6.59 -2.90 -11.18
N GLY A 66 -6.47 -3.67 -12.26
CA GLY A 66 -7.15 -4.95 -12.41
C GLY A 66 -6.71 -5.99 -11.37
N SER A 67 -5.44 -5.92 -10.99
CA SER A 67 -4.74 -6.93 -10.20
C SER A 67 -4.03 -6.31 -9.00
N LEU A 68 -3.91 -7.09 -7.93
CA LEU A 68 -3.03 -6.74 -6.81
C LEU A 68 -1.58 -6.58 -7.26
N LEU A 69 -1.11 -7.41 -8.21
CA LEU A 69 0.26 -7.35 -8.73
C LEU A 69 0.55 -6.03 -9.45
N THR A 70 -0.39 -5.55 -10.26
CA THR A 70 -0.23 -4.25 -10.96
C THR A 70 -0.27 -3.09 -9.98
N THR A 71 -0.99 -3.22 -8.87
CA THR A 71 -0.98 -2.24 -7.79
C THR A 71 0.37 -2.24 -7.06
N VAL A 72 0.88 -3.41 -6.68
CA VAL A 72 2.21 -3.56 -6.05
C VAL A 72 3.31 -3.02 -6.96
N GLN A 73 3.24 -3.23 -8.27
CA GLN A 73 4.23 -2.69 -9.20
C GLN A 73 4.24 -1.15 -9.20
N LYS A 74 3.07 -0.51 -9.09
CA LYS A 74 3.00 0.95 -8.94
C LYS A 74 3.60 1.42 -7.63
N ASP A 75 3.26 0.75 -6.53
CA ASP A 75 3.79 1.06 -5.20
C ASP A 75 5.33 0.93 -5.15
N LEU A 76 5.88 -0.09 -5.81
CA LEU A 76 7.33 -0.28 -5.93
C LEU A 76 7.97 0.87 -6.72
N ASN A 77 7.35 1.29 -7.83
CA ASN A 77 7.82 2.42 -8.62
C ASN A 77 7.72 3.74 -7.83
N GLU A 78 6.65 3.96 -7.07
CA GLU A 78 6.45 5.17 -6.25
C GLU A 78 7.45 5.28 -5.09
N LYS A 79 8.02 4.15 -4.64
CA LYS A 79 9.05 4.10 -3.61
C LYS A 79 10.47 3.96 -4.17
N ASP A 80 10.64 4.01 -5.50
CA ASP A 80 11.91 3.76 -6.19
C ASP A 80 12.59 2.44 -5.76
N LEU A 81 11.79 1.42 -5.45
CA LEU A 81 12.26 0.11 -4.97
C LEU A 81 12.32 -0.90 -6.13
N ASN A 82 13.49 -1.48 -6.35
CA ASN A 82 13.64 -2.58 -7.29
C ASN A 82 13.04 -3.89 -6.73
N LYS A 83 12.40 -4.70 -7.58
CA LYS A 83 11.77 -5.99 -7.21
C LYS A 83 12.71 -6.91 -6.42
N ALA A 84 14.00 -6.90 -6.76
CA ALA A 84 15.04 -7.70 -6.10
C ALA A 84 15.38 -7.22 -4.67
N LEU A 85 15.19 -5.93 -4.36
CA LEU A 85 15.44 -5.35 -3.03
C LEU A 85 14.24 -5.54 -2.09
N ALA A 86 13.02 -5.66 -2.62
CA ALA A 86 11.80 -5.87 -1.82
C ALA A 86 11.83 -7.22 -1.07
N THR A 87 12.44 -8.25 -1.65
CA THR A 87 12.54 -9.58 -1.05
C THR A 87 13.43 -9.62 0.20
N ASN A 88 14.40 -8.70 0.31
CA ASN A 88 15.49 -8.71 1.32
C ASN A 88 15.55 -7.44 2.17
N ARG A 89 14.42 -6.82 2.54
CA ARG A 89 14.43 -5.74 3.55
C ARG A 89 14.50 -6.34 4.97
N PRO A 90 15.61 -6.18 5.73
CA PRO A 90 15.60 -6.46 7.15
C PRO A 90 14.81 -5.35 7.86
N LEU A 91 14.30 -5.68 9.05
CA LEU A 91 13.39 -4.86 9.86
C LEU A 91 13.86 -3.41 10.06
#